data_AF-A0AA39DRF1-F1
#
_entry.id   AF-A0AA39DRF1-F1
#
_cell.length_a   1.000
_cell.length_b   1.000
_cell.length_c   1.000
_cell.angle_alpha   90.00
_cell.angle_beta   90.00
_cell.angle_gamma   90.00
#
_symmetry.space_group_name_H-M   'P 1'
#
loop_
_entity.id
_entity.type
_entity.pdbx_description
1 polymer ?
#
loop_
_entity_poly.entity_id
_entity_poly.type
_entity_poly.pdbx_seq_one_letter_code
_entity_poly.pdbx_strand_id
1 'polypeptide(L)'
;MMQRLLSPTLLLLILFLLCTTTYGQSLAPAAAPSGATTTSGQSSPPTSSPSGPTDINAILGKAGKFTTFIGLLKSTQMDSQINSELQKKSKPGFTIFAPTDSAFSDLKTGTLNSYTDEQKAALTKFHVLHSFLTISQFQTVSNPLHTEAAANTEEFPLNVIGNGTQVNITTGLVNTTVDSTVYSDGQLAVYETPQVLLAQGILSPQHRHLYLQSLRMLLLRQMILPGRLALLLILLMQHVCAMHQLQYPLEWRYYPYGC
;
A
#
# COMPACT_ATOMS: atom_id res chain seq x y z
N MET A 1 -47.33 -45.19 -22.44
CA MET A 1 -46.39 -44.04 -22.47
C MET A 1 -46.93 -42.95 -21.56
N MET A 2 -46.46 -42.92 -20.31
CA MET A 2 -46.83 -41.94 -19.28
C MET A 2 -45.66 -40.95 -19.15
N GLN A 3 -45.89 -39.67 -19.44
CA GLN A 3 -45.05 -38.60 -18.91
C GLN A 3 -45.95 -37.52 -18.32
N ARG A 4 -46.07 -37.56 -16.99
CA ARG A 4 -46.74 -36.54 -16.18
C ARG A 4 -45.79 -35.35 -16.04
N LEU A 5 -46.20 -34.20 -16.57
CA LEU A 5 -45.54 -32.93 -16.36
C LEU A 5 -45.65 -32.55 -14.88
N LEU A 6 -44.57 -32.74 -14.11
CA LEU A 6 -44.43 -32.16 -12.78
C LEU A 6 -44.15 -30.67 -12.92
N SER A 7 -45.11 -29.86 -12.49
CA SER A 7 -45.03 -28.40 -12.51
C SER A 7 -43.93 -27.89 -11.55
N PRO A 8 -43.06 -26.96 -11.97
CA PRO A 8 -41.98 -26.41 -11.14
C PRO A 8 -42.48 -25.65 -9.90
N THR A 9 -43.74 -25.20 -9.90
CA THR A 9 -44.40 -24.60 -8.73
C THR A 9 -44.64 -25.60 -7.59
N LEU A 10 -44.82 -26.89 -7.89
CA LEU A 10 -45.00 -27.93 -6.86
C LEU A 10 -43.69 -28.24 -6.14
N LEU A 11 -42.55 -28.15 -6.84
CA LEU A 11 -41.22 -28.36 -6.26
C LEU A 11 -40.84 -27.22 -5.29
N LEU A 12 -41.22 -25.98 -5.62
CA LEU A 12 -40.95 -24.81 -4.77
C LEU A 12 -41.74 -24.83 -3.46
N LEU A 13 -42.98 -25.35 -3.51
CA LEU A 13 -43.84 -25.49 -2.32
C LEU A 13 -43.27 -26.52 -1.33
N ILE A 14 -42.69 -27.61 -1.83
CA ILE A 14 -42.08 -28.65 -0.99
C ILE A 14 -40.84 -28.09 -0.27
N LEU A 15 -39.99 -27.33 -0.95
CA LEU A 15 -38.77 -26.77 -0.34
C LEU A 15 -39.08 -25.81 0.82
N PHE A 16 -40.16 -25.03 0.72
CA PHE A 16 -40.58 -24.11 1.79
C PHE A 16 -41.10 -24.86 3.04
N LEU A 17 -41.69 -26.05 2.88
CA LEU A 17 -42.18 -26.86 4.00
C LEU A 17 -41.08 -27.58 4.79
N LEU A 18 -39.86 -27.70 4.25
CA LEU A 18 -38.74 -28.41 4.89
C LEU A 18 -37.89 -27.53 5.85
N CYS A 19 -38.16 -26.23 5.97
CA CYS A 19 -37.36 -25.32 6.80
C CYS A 19 -37.90 -25.05 8.22
N THR A 20 -38.94 -25.75 8.68
CA THR A 20 -39.47 -25.58 10.04
C THR A 20 -39.48 -26.89 10.82
N THR A 21 -38.40 -27.18 11.54
CA THR A 21 -38.31 -28.11 12.69
C THR A 21 -36.89 -27.99 13.25
N THR A 22 -36.58 -28.01 14.55
CA THR A 22 -37.30 -27.70 15.80
C THR A 22 -36.24 -27.83 16.91
N TYR A 23 -36.33 -26.96 17.92
CA TYR A 23 -35.89 -27.12 19.32
C TYR A 23 -34.40 -27.13 19.75
N GLY A 24 -34.18 -26.30 20.78
CA GLY A 24 -33.19 -26.46 21.83
C GLY A 24 -33.48 -25.48 22.97
N GLN A 25 -34.43 -25.83 23.85
CA GLN A 25 -34.67 -25.13 25.13
C GLN A 25 -33.68 -25.61 26.21
N SER A 26 -33.24 -24.70 27.07
CA SER A 26 -32.89 -25.03 28.47
C SER A 26 -33.30 -23.87 29.39
N LEU A 27 -33.99 -24.21 30.47
CA LEU A 27 -34.64 -23.33 31.44
C LEU A 27 -33.74 -23.06 32.67
N ALA A 28 -33.46 -21.78 32.94
CA ALA A 28 -33.54 -21.00 34.20
C ALA A 28 -32.92 -21.55 35.53
N PRO A 29 -32.79 -20.77 36.65
CA PRO A 29 -33.30 -19.41 36.94
C PRO A 29 -32.36 -18.45 37.75
N ALA A 30 -32.88 -17.23 37.97
CA ALA A 30 -32.85 -16.42 39.22
C ALA A 30 -31.94 -15.15 39.34
N ALA A 31 -32.66 -14.02 39.49
CA ALA A 31 -32.46 -12.89 40.42
C ALA A 31 -31.26 -11.91 40.30
N ALA A 32 -31.61 -10.62 40.14
CA ALA A 32 -30.78 -9.42 40.38
C ALA A 32 -30.55 -9.20 41.92
N PRO A 33 -29.59 -8.36 42.43
CA PRO A 33 -29.42 -6.93 42.09
C PRO A 33 -27.96 -6.35 42.12
N SER A 34 -27.85 -5.10 41.64
CA SER A 34 -26.87 -4.02 41.90
C SER A 34 -25.65 -4.24 42.83
N GLY A 35 -24.44 -3.81 42.41
CA GLY A 35 -23.27 -3.66 43.29
C GLY A 35 -22.00 -3.18 42.57
N ALA A 36 -21.23 -2.32 43.21
CA ALA A 36 -20.21 -1.44 42.63
C ALA A 36 -18.74 -1.96 42.76
N THR A 37 -17.90 -1.54 41.80
CA THR A 37 -16.45 -1.16 41.87
C THR A 37 -15.32 -2.16 42.24
N THR A 38 -14.18 -2.01 41.50
CA THR A 38 -12.73 -2.27 41.83
C THR A 38 -12.25 -3.74 41.95
N THR A 39 -11.07 -4.23 41.50
CA THR A 39 -9.80 -3.73 40.92
C THR A 39 -8.89 -4.93 40.51
N SER A 40 -8.16 -4.81 39.39
CA SER A 40 -6.85 -5.40 38.92
C SER A 40 -6.51 -6.90 39.13
N GLY A 41 -5.83 -7.61 38.21
CA GLY A 41 -4.79 -7.15 37.29
C GLY A 41 -4.59 -8.03 36.04
N GLN A 42 -4.21 -7.31 34.99
CA GLN A 42 -4.15 -7.65 33.58
C GLN A 42 -2.68 -7.78 33.16
N SER A 43 -2.31 -8.89 32.51
CA SER A 43 -1.09 -8.99 31.70
C SER A 43 -1.51 -9.10 30.24
N SER A 44 -1.84 -7.96 29.64
CA SER A 44 -1.95 -7.79 28.20
C SER A 44 -0.76 -6.93 27.75
N PRO A 45 -0.13 -7.20 26.60
CA PRO A 45 0.85 -6.30 26.02
C PRO A 45 0.25 -4.89 25.87
N PRO A 46 1.04 -3.81 25.98
CA PRO A 46 0.51 -2.45 25.99
C PRO A 46 -0.13 -2.14 24.64
N THR A 47 -1.46 -2.20 24.57
CA THR A 47 -2.23 -1.51 23.54
C THR A 47 -2.25 -0.02 23.88
N SER A 48 -1.08 0.62 23.84
CA SER A 48 -1.01 2.05 23.60
C SER A 48 -1.30 2.24 22.11
N SER A 49 -2.59 2.16 21.73
CA SER A 49 -3.06 2.81 20.52
C SER A 49 -2.75 4.30 20.73
N PRO A 50 -1.81 4.91 19.99
CA PRO A 50 -1.51 6.32 20.18
C PRO A 50 -2.73 7.10 19.68
N SER A 51 -3.56 7.61 20.60
CA SER A 51 -4.59 8.61 20.29
C SER A 51 -3.95 9.98 20.02
N GLY A 52 -3.01 10.01 19.08
CA GLY A 52 -2.41 11.20 18.49
C GLY A 52 -2.44 11.06 16.96
N PRO A 53 -2.09 12.12 16.21
CA PRO A 53 -1.83 11.99 14.78
C PRO A 53 -0.82 10.85 14.56
N THR A 54 -1.13 9.92 13.67
CA THR A 54 -0.22 8.81 13.36
C THR A 54 1.03 9.35 12.67
N ASP A 55 2.12 9.50 13.43
CA ASP A 55 3.41 10.00 12.92
C ASP A 55 4.41 8.85 12.71
N ILE A 56 4.80 8.63 11.45
CA ILE A 56 5.73 7.54 11.11
C ILE A 56 7.11 7.69 11.79
N ASN A 57 7.63 8.92 11.88
CA ASN A 57 8.92 9.20 12.50
C ASN A 57 8.91 8.88 14.00
N ALA A 58 7.78 9.11 14.68
CA ALA A 58 7.65 8.81 16.10
C ALA A 58 7.61 7.30 16.35
N ILE A 59 6.94 6.56 15.47
CA ILE A 59 6.86 5.09 15.52
C ILE A 59 8.24 4.47 15.29
N LEU A 60 8.91 4.84 14.20
CA LEU A 60 10.25 4.35 13.87
C LEU A 60 11.28 4.77 14.93
N GLY A 61 11.17 6.01 15.43
CA GLY A 61 12.05 6.54 16.48
C GLY A 61 11.92 5.81 17.81
N LYS A 62 10.71 5.35 18.18
CA LYS A 62 10.49 4.53 19.38
C LYS A 62 11.17 3.17 19.28
N ALA A 63 11.26 2.59 18.08
CA ALA A 63 11.93 1.31 17.88
C ALA A 63 13.47 1.42 17.88
N GLY A 64 14.03 2.59 17.52
CA GLY A 64 15.46 2.91 17.68
C GLY A 64 16.43 2.21 16.70
N LYS A 65 15.93 1.34 15.82
CA LYS A 65 16.73 0.54 14.86
C LYS A 65 16.58 1.00 13.39
N PHE A 66 15.93 2.15 13.17
CA PHE A 66 15.56 2.66 11.85
C PHE A 66 16.13 4.07 11.59
N THR A 67 17.24 4.42 12.21
CA THR A 67 17.78 5.78 12.22
C THR A 67 18.14 6.26 10.81
N THR A 68 18.78 5.39 10.02
CA THR A 68 19.15 5.64 8.62
C THR A 68 17.92 5.83 7.75
N PHE A 69 16.91 4.97 7.91
CA PHE A 69 15.67 5.05 7.15
C PHE A 69 14.87 6.32 7.47
N ILE A 70 14.80 6.73 8.74
CA ILE A 70 14.20 8.02 9.15
C ILE A 70 14.92 9.19 8.48
N GLY A 71 16.26 9.14 8.40
CA GLY A 71 17.06 10.14 7.70
C GLY A 71 16.68 10.25 6.22
N LEU A 72 16.52 9.12 5.53
CA LEU A 72 16.09 9.07 4.13
C LEU A 72 14.68 9.61 3.95
N LEU A 73 13.72 9.20 4.78
CA LEU A 73 12.33 9.68 4.74
C LEU A 73 12.25 11.21 4.84
N LYS A 74 13.01 11.81 5.76
CA LYS A 74 13.09 13.26 5.95
C LYS A 74 13.76 13.96 4.77
N SER A 75 14.87 13.40 4.28
CA SER A 75 15.59 13.97 3.14
C SER A 75 14.74 13.99 1.87
N THR A 76 13.83 13.02 1.71
CA THR A 76 12.95 12.92 0.55
C THR A 76 11.55 13.51 0.80
N GLN A 77 11.30 14.10 1.97
CA GLN A 77 10.01 14.62 2.43
C GLN A 77 8.84 13.61 2.37
N MET A 78 9.16 12.31 2.38
CA MET A 78 8.16 11.25 2.25
C MET A 78 7.39 11.05 3.56
N ASP A 79 8.05 11.35 4.69
CA ASP A 79 7.41 11.37 6.01
C ASP A 79 6.24 12.35 6.06
N SER A 80 6.42 13.55 5.50
CA SER A 80 5.39 14.58 5.45
C SER A 80 4.22 14.17 4.56
N GLN A 81 4.51 13.53 3.42
CA GLN A 81 3.49 13.02 2.51
C GLN A 81 2.63 11.93 3.18
N ILE A 82 3.28 10.91 3.75
CA ILE A 82 2.58 9.80 4.42
C ILE A 82 1.77 10.31 5.61
N ASN A 83 2.37 11.13 6.49
CA ASN A 83 1.65 11.64 7.65
C ASN A 83 0.47 12.54 7.26
N SER A 84 0.57 13.28 6.15
CA SER A 84 -0.55 14.09 5.64
C SER A 84 -1.71 13.22 5.15
N GLU A 85 -1.42 12.13 4.44
CA GLU A 85 -2.44 11.21 3.96
C GLU A 85 -3.08 10.39 5.11
N LEU A 86 -2.28 9.98 6.09
CA LEU A 86 -2.77 9.30 7.30
C LEU A 86 -3.69 10.19 8.14
N GLN A 87 -3.38 11.49 8.26
CA GLN A 87 -4.23 12.45 8.97
C GLN A 87 -5.60 12.66 8.31
N LYS A 88 -5.65 12.61 6.97
CA LYS A 88 -6.91 12.71 6.23
C LYS A 88 -7.82 11.50 6.44
N LYS A 89 -7.29 10.39 7.00
CA LYS A 89 -7.97 9.09 7.11
C LYS A 89 -8.61 8.64 5.78
N SER A 90 -8.05 9.10 4.66
CA SER A 90 -8.50 8.69 3.34
C SER A 90 -7.98 7.30 3.05
N LYS A 91 -8.85 6.41 2.58
CA LYS A 91 -8.43 5.14 1.97
C LYS A 91 -7.82 5.45 0.60
N PRO A 92 -6.76 4.74 0.18
CA PRO A 92 -6.22 3.51 0.77
C PRO A 92 -5.13 3.78 1.83
N GLY A 93 -5.03 2.90 2.83
CA GLY A 93 -3.96 2.99 3.83
C GLY A 93 -2.57 2.67 3.25
N PHE A 94 -1.54 2.74 4.08
CA PHE A 94 -0.14 2.53 3.70
C PHE A 94 0.45 1.28 4.33
N THR A 95 1.34 0.62 3.58
CA THR A 95 2.21 -0.43 4.12
C THR A 95 3.66 -0.05 3.84
N ILE A 96 4.50 -0.14 4.86
CA ILE A 96 5.88 0.32 4.81
C ILE A 96 6.79 -0.81 5.25
N PHE A 97 7.73 -1.16 4.39
CA PHE A 97 8.81 -2.06 4.71
C PHE A 97 9.98 -1.23 5.20
N ALA A 98 10.22 -1.24 6.52
CA ALA A 98 11.26 -0.46 7.14
C ALA A 98 12.53 -1.33 7.31
N PRO A 99 13.58 -1.10 6.49
CA PRO A 99 14.86 -1.77 6.68
C PRO A 99 15.55 -1.24 7.94
N THR A 100 16.13 -2.15 8.72
CA THR A 100 16.92 -1.79 9.91
C THR A 100 18.26 -1.14 9.56
N ASP A 101 18.88 -0.47 10.52
CA ASP A 101 20.25 0.04 10.37
C ASP A 101 21.26 -1.09 10.05
N SER A 102 21.02 -2.31 10.52
CA SER A 102 21.79 -3.51 10.15
C SER A 102 21.62 -3.85 8.66
N ALA A 103 20.41 -3.77 8.13
CA ALA A 103 20.13 -4.00 6.71
C ALA A 103 20.93 -3.06 5.79
N PHE A 104 21.11 -1.79 6.21
CA PHE A 104 21.94 -0.83 5.49
C PHE A 104 23.43 -1.11 5.64
N SER A 105 23.85 -1.71 6.76
CA SER A 105 25.23 -2.12 7.02
C SER A 105 25.62 -3.36 6.19
N ASP A 106 24.66 -4.24 5.90
CA ASP A 106 24.84 -5.40 5.02
C ASP A 106 25.00 -5.01 3.54
N LEU A 107 24.56 -3.81 3.16
CA LEU A 107 24.87 -3.26 1.84
C LEU A 107 26.35 -2.92 1.74
N LYS A 108 26.90 -3.05 0.54
CA LYS A 108 28.30 -2.66 0.28
C LYS A 108 28.53 -1.21 0.72
N THR A 109 29.53 -1.01 1.58
CA THR A 109 29.85 0.31 2.13
C THR A 109 30.04 1.33 1.01
N GLY A 110 29.39 2.49 1.15
CA GLY A 110 29.42 3.55 0.14
C GLY A 110 28.35 3.47 -0.94
N THR A 111 27.51 2.42 -0.98
CA THR A 111 26.40 2.31 -1.94
C THR A 111 25.41 3.46 -1.82
N LEU A 112 24.90 3.72 -0.61
CA LEU A 112 23.99 4.85 -0.36
C LEU A 112 24.63 6.22 -0.63
N ASN A 113 25.95 6.35 -0.46
CA ASN A 113 26.68 7.59 -0.75
C ASN A 113 26.91 7.78 -2.25
N SER A 114 26.95 6.67 -3.00
CA SER A 114 27.08 6.70 -4.47
C SER A 114 25.74 6.99 -5.15
N TYR A 115 24.62 6.86 -4.43
CA TYR A 115 23.30 7.14 -4.96
C TYR A 115 23.02 8.63 -5.06
N THR A 116 22.43 9.03 -6.19
CA THR A 116 21.89 10.39 -6.37
C THR A 116 20.67 10.61 -5.49
N ASP A 117 20.26 11.86 -5.31
CA ASP A 117 19.05 12.19 -4.54
C ASP A 117 17.79 11.57 -5.16
N GLU A 118 17.74 11.44 -6.49
CA GLU A 118 16.67 10.73 -7.20
C GLU A 118 16.66 9.24 -6.87
N GLN A 119 17.83 8.59 -6.84
CA GLN A 119 17.93 7.18 -6.48
C GLN A 119 17.54 6.94 -5.01
N LYS A 120 17.93 7.84 -4.11
CA LYS A 120 17.49 7.80 -2.70
C LYS A 120 15.98 7.97 -2.59
N ALA A 121 15.39 8.91 -3.34
CA ALA A 121 13.95 9.09 -3.38
C ALA A 121 13.22 7.86 -3.93
N ALA A 122 13.73 7.26 -5.01
CA ALA A 122 13.18 6.02 -5.56
C ALA A 122 13.28 4.86 -4.56
N LEU A 123 14.41 4.74 -3.86
CA LEU A 123 14.60 3.74 -2.82
C LEU A 123 13.58 3.92 -1.69
N THR A 124 13.43 5.12 -1.15
CA THR A 124 12.44 5.40 -0.09
C THR A 124 11.03 5.06 -0.55
N LYS A 125 10.67 5.46 -1.78
CA LYS A 125 9.34 5.18 -2.36
C LYS A 125 9.10 3.69 -2.61
N PHE A 126 10.13 2.92 -2.93
CA PHE A 126 9.99 1.48 -3.20
C PHE A 126 9.64 0.69 -1.94
N HIS A 127 10.02 1.21 -0.77
CA HIS A 127 9.67 0.64 0.52
C HIS A 127 8.25 1.00 0.99
N VAL A 128 7.53 1.85 0.24
CA VAL A 128 6.19 2.33 0.58
C VAL A 128 5.17 1.82 -0.43
N LEU A 129 4.10 1.22 0.09
CA LEU A 129 2.94 0.76 -0.66
C LEU A 129 1.74 1.65 -0.39
N HIS A 130 1.03 2.02 -1.44
CA HIS A 130 -0.24 2.75 -1.39
C HIS A 130 -1.44 1.83 -1.12
N SER A 131 -1.25 0.85 -0.24
CA SER A 131 -2.29 -0.08 0.20
C SER A 131 -1.94 -0.65 1.56
N PHE A 132 -2.91 -0.70 2.46
CA PHE A 132 -2.77 -1.36 3.75
C PHE A 132 -2.94 -2.87 3.57
N LEU A 133 -1.86 -3.62 3.84
CA LEU A 133 -1.80 -5.07 3.70
C LEU A 133 -1.35 -5.71 5.01
N THR A 134 -2.13 -6.68 5.48
CA THR A 134 -1.77 -7.51 6.64
C THR A 134 -1.03 -8.77 6.21
N ILE A 135 -0.34 -9.44 7.15
CA ILE A 135 0.33 -10.74 6.94
C ILE A 135 -0.59 -11.76 6.25
N SER A 136 -1.86 -11.81 6.65
CA SER A 136 -2.86 -12.70 6.05
C SER A 136 -3.22 -12.30 4.61
N GLN A 137 -3.28 -11.00 4.32
CA GLN A 137 -3.64 -10.51 2.99
C GLN A 137 -2.53 -10.78 1.96
N PHE A 138 -1.26 -10.76 2.38
CA PHE A 138 -0.12 -11.10 1.51
C PHE A 138 -0.17 -12.51 0.90
N GLN A 139 -1.00 -13.42 1.43
CA GLN A 139 -1.20 -14.74 0.83
C GLN A 139 -2.13 -14.70 -0.39
N THR A 140 -2.99 -13.68 -0.46
CA THR A 140 -4.06 -13.56 -1.46
C THR A 140 -3.82 -12.43 -2.45
N VAL A 141 -2.78 -11.60 -2.25
CA VAL A 141 -2.48 -10.49 -3.17
C VAL A 141 -1.95 -11.00 -4.50
N SER A 142 -2.33 -10.31 -5.56
CA SER A 142 -1.78 -10.55 -6.89
C SER A 142 -0.40 -9.90 -7.00
N ASN A 143 0.57 -10.67 -7.44
CA ASN A 143 1.92 -10.21 -7.68
C ASN A 143 2.13 -9.80 -9.15
N PRO A 144 3.00 -8.83 -9.45
CA PRO A 144 3.79 -8.05 -8.50
C PRO A 144 3.02 -6.84 -7.94
N LEU A 145 3.34 -6.43 -6.71
CA LEU A 145 2.70 -5.32 -6.00
C LEU A 145 3.16 -3.95 -6.53
N HIS A 146 2.23 -3.00 -6.52
CA HIS A 146 2.50 -1.61 -6.88
C HIS A 146 3.05 -0.82 -5.67
N THR A 147 4.24 -0.25 -5.83
CA THR A 147 4.90 0.62 -4.84
C THR A 147 4.85 2.08 -5.29
N GLU A 148 5.11 3.03 -4.39
CA GLU A 148 5.17 4.46 -4.75
C GLU A 148 6.33 4.81 -5.69
N ALA A 149 7.34 3.94 -5.79
CA ALA A 149 8.45 4.13 -6.72
C ALA A 149 8.09 3.70 -8.14
N ALA A 150 7.27 2.65 -8.24
CA ALA A 150 6.82 2.08 -9.49
C ALA A 150 5.87 3.06 -10.21
N ALA A 151 6.25 3.53 -11.40
CA ALA A 151 5.24 3.94 -12.38
C ALA A 151 4.68 2.74 -13.14
N ASN A 152 5.45 1.65 -13.19
CA ASN A 152 5.09 0.39 -13.79
C ASN A 152 5.71 -0.74 -12.96
N THR A 153 5.08 -1.92 -12.99
CA THR A 153 5.49 -3.06 -12.19
C THR A 153 6.67 -3.85 -12.77
N GLU A 154 7.12 -3.49 -13.98
CA GLU A 154 8.24 -4.16 -14.66
C GLU A 154 9.60 -3.59 -14.26
N GLU A 155 9.66 -2.27 -14.02
CA GLU A 155 10.88 -1.57 -13.58
C GLU A 155 11.13 -1.76 -12.08
N PHE A 156 10.06 -1.96 -11.31
CA PHE A 156 10.05 -2.16 -9.87
C PHE A 156 9.20 -3.37 -9.46
N PRO A 157 9.61 -4.60 -9.84
CA PRO A 157 8.88 -5.79 -9.44
C PRO A 157 9.02 -5.98 -7.93
N LEU A 158 7.90 -6.03 -7.22
CA LEU A 158 7.84 -6.38 -5.81
C LEU A 158 6.89 -7.56 -5.63
N ASN A 159 7.45 -8.75 -5.45
CA ASN A 159 6.68 -9.95 -5.21
C ASN A 159 6.64 -10.22 -3.71
N VAL A 160 5.45 -10.48 -3.17
CA VAL A 160 5.26 -10.81 -1.76
C VAL A 160 4.47 -12.10 -1.65
N ILE A 161 4.99 -13.05 -0.88
CA ILE A 161 4.43 -14.39 -0.70
C ILE A 161 4.31 -14.64 0.79
N GLY A 162 3.08 -14.72 1.29
CA GLY A 162 2.81 -15.12 2.68
C GLY A 162 2.74 -16.64 2.83
N ASN A 163 3.31 -17.17 3.92
CA ASN A 163 3.26 -18.59 4.31
C ASN A 163 2.49 -18.78 5.64
N GLY A 164 1.48 -17.96 5.93
CA GLY A 164 0.69 -18.06 7.17
C GLY A 164 1.29 -17.35 8.38
N THR A 165 2.58 -17.57 8.64
CA THR A 165 3.31 -16.97 9.78
C THR A 165 4.40 -16.01 9.36
N GLN A 166 4.98 -16.21 8.18
CA GLN A 166 6.06 -15.39 7.64
C GLN A 166 5.71 -14.87 6.25
N VAL A 167 6.23 -13.68 5.93
CA VAL A 167 6.07 -13.05 4.63
C VAL A 167 7.43 -13.00 3.96
N ASN A 168 7.55 -13.61 2.79
CA ASN A 168 8.75 -13.52 1.96
C ASN A 168 8.54 -12.48 0.86
N ILE A 169 9.53 -11.63 0.65
CA ILE A 169 9.52 -10.50 -0.27
C ILE A 169 10.67 -10.69 -1.25
N THR A 170 10.38 -10.62 -2.54
CA THR A 170 11.37 -10.81 -3.60
C THR A 170 11.26 -9.68 -4.62
N THR A 171 12.38 -9.06 -4.95
CA THR A 171 12.46 -7.93 -5.91
C THR A 171 13.17 -8.32 -7.21
N GLY A 172 13.40 -9.61 -7.42
CA GLY A 172 14.27 -10.15 -8.47
C GLY A 172 15.77 -10.02 -8.17
N LEU A 173 16.17 -8.96 -7.45
CA LEU A 173 17.55 -8.73 -7.02
C LEU A 173 17.79 -9.10 -5.55
N VAL A 174 16.81 -8.84 -4.69
CA VAL A 174 16.88 -9.05 -3.25
C VAL A 174 15.74 -9.98 -2.83
N ASN A 175 16.05 -10.94 -1.96
CA ASN A 175 15.05 -11.78 -1.33
C ASN A 175 15.17 -11.66 0.18
N THR A 176 14.11 -11.18 0.82
CA THR A 176 14.09 -10.88 2.25
C THR A 176 12.78 -11.31 2.87
N THR A 177 12.80 -11.68 4.14
CA THR A 177 11.57 -11.98 4.91
C THR A 177 11.21 -10.80 5.80
N VAL A 178 9.94 -10.66 6.16
CA VAL A 178 9.52 -9.77 7.24
C VAL A 178 9.92 -10.40 8.58
N ASP A 179 10.59 -9.64 9.43
CA ASP A 179 11.07 -10.10 10.75
C ASP A 179 10.01 -9.86 11.83
N SER A 180 9.53 -8.62 11.96
CA SER A 180 8.55 -8.23 12.96
C SER A 180 7.59 -7.14 12.46
N THR A 181 6.43 -7.02 13.11
CA THR A 181 5.49 -5.90 12.88
C THR A 181 5.80 -4.81 13.89
N VAL A 182 6.37 -3.69 13.43
CA VAL A 182 6.71 -2.54 14.27
C VAL A 182 5.44 -1.79 14.69
N TYR A 183 4.50 -1.65 13.77
CA TYR A 183 3.25 -0.94 13.99
C TYR A 183 2.17 -1.40 13.03
N SER A 184 0.93 -1.54 13.50
CA SER A 184 -0.21 -1.84 12.65
C SER A 184 -1.49 -1.32 13.28
N ASP A 185 -2.17 -0.40 12.60
CA ASP A 185 -3.39 0.28 13.11
C ASP A 185 -4.54 0.29 12.08
N GLY A 186 -4.53 -0.63 11.10
CA GLY A 186 -5.59 -0.74 10.08
C GLY A 186 -5.52 0.27 8.93
N GLN A 187 -4.77 1.36 9.11
CA GLN A 187 -4.48 2.36 8.06
C GLN A 187 -2.99 2.44 7.73
N LEU A 188 -2.12 2.16 8.70
CA LEU A 188 -0.68 2.10 8.53
C LEU A 188 -0.20 0.74 9.04
N ALA A 189 0.56 0.02 8.22
CA ALA A 189 1.34 -1.14 8.63
C ALA A 189 2.83 -0.84 8.41
N VAL A 190 3.66 -1.09 9.41
CA VAL A 190 5.11 -0.96 9.34
C VAL A 190 5.71 -2.31 9.71
N TYR A 191 6.44 -2.89 8.76
CA TYR A 191 7.09 -4.19 8.87
C TYR A 191 8.60 -4.01 8.86
N GLU A 192 9.28 -4.63 9.82
CA GLU A 192 10.73 -4.67 9.89
C GLU A 192 11.27 -5.62 8.83
N THR A 193 12.24 -5.16 8.04
CA THR A 193 12.96 -6.01 7.08
C THR A 193 14.46 -6.08 7.42
N PRO A 194 15.08 -7.27 7.36
CA PRO A 194 16.50 -7.46 7.58
C PRO A 194 17.35 -7.03 6.39
N GLN A 195 16.75 -6.82 5.21
CA GLN A 195 17.46 -6.30 4.04
C GLN A 195 16.74 -5.10 3.42
N VAL A 196 17.54 -4.26 2.74
CA VAL A 196 17.04 -3.11 1.97
C VAL A 196 16.52 -3.62 0.63
N LEU A 197 15.27 -3.27 0.31
CA LEU A 197 14.65 -3.63 -0.96
C LEU A 197 15.29 -2.81 -2.09
N LEU A 198 15.86 -3.51 -3.07
CA LEU A 198 16.48 -2.91 -4.25
C LEU A 198 15.84 -3.45 -5.51
N ALA A 199 15.63 -2.57 -6.49
CA ALA A 199 15.10 -2.90 -7.81
C ALA A 199 16.04 -2.36 -8.89
N GLN A 200 15.98 -2.96 -10.08
CA GLN A 200 16.81 -2.56 -11.20
C GLN A 200 16.60 -1.09 -11.59
N GLY A 201 15.37 -0.57 -11.49
CA GLY A 201 15.07 0.84 -11.74
C GLY A 201 15.78 1.84 -10.79
N ILE A 202 16.14 1.42 -9.58
CA ILE A 202 16.91 2.27 -8.64
C ILE A 202 18.38 2.31 -9.07
N LEU A 203 18.93 1.17 -9.45
CA LEU A 203 20.34 1.03 -9.83
C LEU A 203 20.61 1.61 -11.23
N SER A 204 19.63 1.51 -12.12
CA SER A 204 19.65 2.02 -13.47
C SER A 204 18.54 3.07 -13.62
N PRO A 205 18.78 4.34 -13.27
CA PRO A 205 17.87 5.44 -13.59
C PRO A 205 17.87 5.70 -15.11
N GLN A 206 17.50 4.69 -15.90
CA GLN A 206 17.35 4.76 -17.34
C GLN A 206 15.88 5.11 -17.63
N HIS A 207 15.65 6.19 -18.38
CA HIS A 207 14.39 6.59 -19.03
C HIS A 207 13.44 7.61 -18.41
N ARG A 208 13.48 8.00 -17.12
CA ARG A 208 12.57 9.09 -16.66
C ARG A 208 13.01 10.47 -17.11
N HIS A 209 14.32 10.73 -17.17
CA HIS A 209 14.83 12.06 -17.50
C HIS A 209 14.86 12.32 -19.01
N LEU A 210 15.21 11.33 -19.82
CA LEU A 210 15.32 11.50 -21.28
C LEU A 210 13.97 11.83 -21.93
N TYR A 211 12.85 11.29 -21.45
CA TYR A 211 11.54 11.58 -22.03
C TYR A 211 11.05 13.00 -21.67
N LEU A 212 11.07 13.37 -20.39
CA LEU A 212 10.61 14.67 -19.94
C LEU A 212 11.58 15.82 -20.30
N GLN A 213 12.88 15.57 -20.31
CA GLN A 213 13.88 16.56 -20.72
C GLN A 213 13.91 16.72 -22.23
N SER A 214 13.72 15.64 -23.01
CA SER A 214 13.51 15.74 -24.46
C SER A 214 12.20 16.45 -24.78
N LEU A 215 11.12 16.18 -24.05
CA LEU A 215 9.85 16.89 -24.21
C LEU A 215 9.94 18.36 -23.79
N ARG A 216 10.66 18.66 -22.70
CA ARG A 216 10.94 20.03 -22.26
C ARG A 216 11.78 20.78 -23.29
N MET A 217 12.83 20.16 -23.83
CA MET A 217 13.64 20.72 -24.92
C MET A 217 12.82 20.89 -26.22
N LEU A 218 11.94 19.95 -26.53
CA LEU A 218 11.03 20.02 -27.68
C LEU A 218 10.01 21.15 -27.50
N LEU A 219 9.43 21.32 -26.32
CA LEU A 219 8.51 22.40 -25.98
C LEU A 219 9.20 23.77 -25.97
N LEU A 220 10.43 23.87 -25.44
CA LEU A 220 11.25 25.09 -25.51
C LEU A 220 11.63 25.46 -26.95
N ARG A 221 11.94 24.47 -27.80
CA ARG A 221 12.23 24.69 -29.22
C ARG A 221 11.00 25.12 -30.02
N GLN A 222 9.80 24.67 -29.63
CA GLN A 222 8.53 25.08 -30.25
C GLN A 222 8.05 26.46 -29.76
N MET A 223 8.50 26.94 -28.59
CA MET A 223 8.21 28.30 -28.09
C MET A 223 8.97 29.41 -28.83
N ILE A 224 10.07 29.09 -29.53
CA ILE A 224 10.92 30.07 -30.23
C ILE A 224 10.40 30.33 -31.66
N LEU A 225 9.50 29.50 -32.20
CA LEU A 225 8.91 29.71 -33.53
C LEU A 225 7.67 30.63 -33.45
N PRO A 226 7.66 31.80 -34.14
CA PRO A 226 6.50 32.68 -34.15
C PRO A 226 5.32 31.99 -34.85
N GLY A 227 4.14 32.02 -34.22
CA GLY A 227 2.87 31.56 -34.81
C GLY A 227 2.33 30.20 -34.32
N ARG A 228 2.95 29.54 -33.34
CA ARG A 228 2.50 28.22 -32.82
C ARG A 228 1.89 28.21 -31.42
N LEU A 229 1.50 29.36 -30.87
CA LEU A 229 0.92 29.47 -29.53
C LEU A 229 -0.37 28.64 -29.36
N ALA A 230 -1.23 28.61 -30.40
CA ALA A 230 -2.46 27.82 -30.41
C ALA A 230 -2.19 26.31 -30.41
N LEU A 231 -1.20 25.86 -31.18
CA LEU A 231 -0.82 24.45 -31.24
C LEU A 231 -0.11 23.99 -29.94
N LEU A 232 0.67 24.88 -29.32
CA LEU A 232 1.31 24.63 -28.03
C LEU A 232 0.28 24.51 -26.90
N LEU A 233 -0.78 25.35 -26.90
CA LEU A 233 -1.89 25.25 -25.96
C LEU A 233 -2.69 23.96 -26.14
N ILE A 234 -2.97 23.56 -27.38
CA ILE A 234 -3.66 22.28 -27.67
C ILE A 234 -2.80 21.10 -27.20
N LEU A 235 -1.49 21.10 -27.49
CA LEU A 235 -0.58 20.05 -27.05
C LEU A 235 -0.41 20.03 -25.52
N LEU A 236 -0.36 21.19 -24.85
CA LEU A 236 -0.33 21.27 -23.39
C LEU A 236 -1.62 20.74 -22.78
N MET A 237 -2.80 21.07 -23.33
CA MET A 237 -4.07 20.53 -22.87
C MET A 237 -4.15 19.02 -23.06
N GLN A 238 -3.68 18.51 -24.20
CA GLN A 238 -3.67 17.08 -24.48
C GLN A 238 -2.66 16.32 -23.60
N HIS A 239 -1.54 16.97 -23.24
CA HIS A 239 -0.54 16.39 -22.35
C HIS A 239 -0.97 16.43 -20.87
N VAL A 240 -1.60 17.52 -20.42
CA VAL A 240 -2.21 17.59 -19.08
C VAL A 240 -3.33 16.55 -18.97
N CYS A 241 -4.11 16.35 -20.02
CA CYS A 241 -5.14 15.31 -20.09
C CYS A 241 -4.53 13.90 -20.02
N ALA A 242 -3.47 13.62 -20.78
CA ALA A 242 -2.79 12.32 -20.73
C ALA A 242 -2.13 12.04 -19.38
N MET A 243 -1.54 13.06 -18.74
CA MET A 243 -0.97 12.94 -17.40
C MET A 243 -2.04 12.72 -16.33
N HIS A 244 -3.21 13.34 -16.47
CA HIS A 244 -4.36 13.12 -15.58
C HIS A 244 -4.91 11.69 -15.71
N GLN A 245 -4.94 11.14 -16.92
CA GLN A 245 -5.37 9.76 -17.19
C GLN A 245 -4.41 8.71 -16.60
N LEU A 246 -3.10 9.00 -16.58
CA LEU A 246 -2.10 8.10 -15.99
C LEU A 246 -2.11 8.11 -14.46
N GLN A 247 -2.55 9.22 -13.84
CA GLN A 247 -2.59 9.36 -12.39
C GLN A 247 -3.86 8.77 -11.75
N TYR A 248 -4.98 8.63 -12.49
CA TYR A 248 -6.26 8.14 -11.97
C TYR A 248 -7.00 7.19 -12.95
N PRO A 249 -6.52 5.93 -13.14
CA PRO A 249 -7.02 5.04 -14.18
C PRO A 249 -8.42 4.42 -13.91
N LEU A 250 -8.98 4.56 -12.70
CA LEU A 250 -10.20 3.83 -12.30
C LEU A 250 -11.51 4.65 -12.38
N GLU A 251 -11.46 5.96 -12.63
CA GLU A 251 -12.66 6.84 -12.57
C GLU A 251 -13.38 7.01 -13.93
N TRP A 252 -12.79 6.56 -15.03
CA TRP A 252 -13.29 6.84 -16.39
C TRP A 252 -14.31 5.85 -16.94
N ARG A 253 -14.74 4.85 -16.15
CA ARG A 253 -15.75 3.88 -16.60
C ARG A 253 -17.20 4.39 -16.54
N TYR A 254 -17.44 5.59 -16.00
CA TYR A 254 -18.80 6.09 -15.72
C TYR A 254 -19.20 7.42 -16.39
N TYR A 255 -18.33 8.02 -17.22
CA TYR A 255 -18.69 9.23 -17.98
C TYR A 255 -18.78 8.93 -19.48
N PRO A 256 -19.97 9.03 -20.11
CA PRO A 256 -20.17 8.74 -21.54
C PRO A 256 -19.66 9.86 -22.47
N TYR A 257 -19.10 10.92 -21.90
CA TYR A 257 -18.39 11.96 -22.64
C TYR A 257 -16.93 11.92 -22.19
N GLY A 258 -16.18 11.00 -22.79
CA GLY A 258 -14.73 11.14 -22.87
C GLY A 258 -14.38 12.46 -23.56
N CYS A 259 -13.20 13.00 -23.24
CA CYS A 259 -12.69 14.25 -23.80
C CYS A 259 -12.91 14.41 -25.31
#